data_AF-A0A1E1XKK5-F1
#
_entry.id   AF-A0A1E1XKK5-F1
#
_cell.length_a   1.000
_cell.length_b   1.000
_cell.length_c   1.000
_cell.angle_alpha   90.00
_cell.angle_beta   90.00
_cell.angle_gamma   90.00
#
_symmetry.space_group_name_H-M   'P 1'
#
loop_
_entity.id
_entity.type
_entity.pdbx_description
1 polymer ?
#
loop_
_entity_poly.entity_id
_entity_poly.type
_entity_poly.pdbx_seq_one_letter_code
_entity_poly.pdbx_strand_id
1 'polypeptide(L)'
;MSVYHDEVEIEDFEYDEELETYFYPCPCGDRFEITKEDLLNGEEVATCPSCSLLVKVIYNQEDFIRDNEVLTKAEEPAKLQATN
;
A
#
# COMPACT_ATOMS: atom_id res chain seq x y z
N MET A 1 -19.58 -11.38 -6.48
CA MET A 1 -18.35 -12.15 -6.72
C MET A 1 -17.38 -11.20 -7.41
N SER A 2 -16.52 -10.56 -6.65
CA SER A 2 -15.33 -9.89 -7.19
C SER A 2 -14.46 -11.02 -7.75
N VAL A 3 -14.20 -11.00 -9.06
CA VAL A 3 -13.32 -11.98 -9.70
C VAL A 3 -11.95 -11.33 -9.75
N TYR A 4 -11.02 -11.85 -8.96
CA TYR A 4 -9.61 -11.47 -9.04
C TYR A 4 -9.01 -12.09 -10.29
N HIS A 5 -8.19 -11.33 -10.99
CA HIS A 5 -7.46 -11.82 -12.15
C HIS A 5 -6.37 -12.80 -11.71
N ASP A 6 -5.60 -12.43 -10.67
CA ASP A 6 -4.53 -13.22 -10.07
C ASP A 6 -4.36 -12.91 -8.58
N GLU A 7 -3.63 -13.77 -7.89
CA GLU A 7 -3.11 -13.57 -6.52
C GLU A 7 -1.59 -13.45 -6.62
N VAL A 8 -1.03 -12.32 -6.17
CA VAL A 8 0.39 -11.98 -6.34
C VAL A 8 0.96 -11.57 -5.00
N GLU A 9 2.17 -12.05 -4.68
CA GLU A 9 2.86 -11.71 -3.43
C GLU A 9 3.37 -10.27 -3.48
N ILE A 10 3.31 -9.56 -2.35
CA ILE A 10 3.75 -8.16 -2.25
C ILE A 10 5.25 -7.98 -2.57
N GLU A 11 6.05 -9.04 -2.46
CA GLU A 11 7.47 -9.06 -2.84
C GLU A 11 7.69 -8.92 -4.35
N ASP A 12 6.71 -9.29 -5.17
CA ASP A 12 6.75 -9.14 -6.63
C ASP A 12 6.33 -7.74 -7.11
N PHE A 13 5.83 -6.89 -6.20
CA PHE A 13 5.47 -5.51 -6.53
C PHE A 13 6.70 -4.60 -6.45
N GLU A 14 6.74 -3.61 -7.34
CA GLU A 14 7.71 -2.53 -7.32
C GLU A 14 7.20 -1.43 -6.36
N TYR A 15 7.95 -1.17 -5.27
CA TYR A 15 7.60 -0.12 -4.32
C TYR A 15 8.17 1.24 -4.77
N ASP A 16 7.30 2.24 -4.85
CA ASP A 16 7.67 3.64 -5.08
C ASP A 16 7.67 4.39 -3.74
N GLU A 17 8.86 4.84 -3.31
CA GLU A 17 9.03 5.59 -2.07
C GLU A 17 8.47 7.01 -2.12
N GLU A 18 8.35 7.61 -3.31
CA GLU A 18 7.85 8.99 -3.46
C GLU A 18 6.31 9.03 -3.35
N LEU A 19 5.65 8.00 -3.88
CA LEU A 19 4.19 7.85 -3.86
C LEU A 19 3.69 6.92 -2.75
N GLU A 20 4.58 6.27 -2.02
CA GLU A 20 4.26 5.21 -1.04
C GLU A 20 3.29 4.16 -1.62
N THR A 21 3.50 3.79 -2.88
CA THR A 21 2.58 2.97 -3.66
C THR A 21 3.30 1.78 -4.28
N TYR A 22 2.66 0.61 -4.24
CA TYR A 22 3.15 -0.62 -4.84
C TYR A 22 2.56 -0.80 -6.22
N PHE A 23 3.41 -1.09 -7.20
CA PHE A 23 3.04 -1.26 -8.60
C PHE A 23 3.32 -2.67 -9.11
N TYR A 24 2.39 -3.21 -9.91
CA TYR A 24 2.56 -4.51 -10.58
C TYR A 24 2.15 -4.45 -12.05
N PRO A 25 2.90 -5.04 -13.00
CA PRO A 25 2.58 -4.97 -14.43
C PRO A 25 1.22 -5.60 -14.76
N CYS A 26 0.34 -4.84 -15.39
CA CYS A 26 -0.96 -5.32 -15.84
C CYS A 26 -0.90 -5.78 -17.30
N PRO A 27 -1.56 -6.89 -17.69
CA PRO A 27 -1.58 -7.38 -19.07
C PRO A 27 -2.22 -6.42 -20.09
N CYS A 28 -2.89 -5.34 -19.64
CA CYS A 28 -3.44 -4.32 -20.52
C CYS A 28 -2.39 -3.31 -21.02
N GLY A 29 -1.18 -3.30 -20.44
CA GLY A 29 -0.11 -2.36 -20.77
C GLY A 29 0.14 -1.28 -19.72
N ASP A 30 -0.74 -1.13 -18.72
CA ASP A 30 -0.54 -0.27 -17.54
C ASP A 30 -0.09 -1.09 -16.32
N ARG A 31 -0.22 -0.52 -15.12
CA ARG A 31 0.17 -1.14 -13.85
C ARG A 31 -1.04 -1.19 -12.90
N PHE A 32 -1.08 -2.21 -12.06
CA PHE A 32 -1.91 -2.19 -10.86
C PHE A 32 -1.22 -1.32 -9.81
N GLU A 33 -2.02 -0.64 -9.01
CA GLU A 33 -1.55 0.22 -7.93
C GLU A 33 -2.32 -0.07 -6.63
N ILE A 34 -1.60 -0.03 -5.51
CA ILE A 34 -2.13 -0.09 -4.14
C ILE A 34 -1.23 0.71 -3.21
N THR A 35 -1.80 1.54 -2.35
CA THR A 35 -1.00 2.37 -1.44
C THR A 35 -0.53 1.57 -0.21
N LYS A 36 0.59 1.97 0.37
CA LYS A 36 1.07 1.41 1.65
C LYS A 36 0.04 1.64 2.76
N GLU A 37 -0.64 2.78 2.75
CA GLU A 37 -1.72 3.10 3.71
C GLU A 37 -2.89 2.10 3.59
N ASP A 38 -3.29 1.75 2.37
CA ASP A 38 -4.34 0.75 2.14
C ASP A 38 -3.93 -0.63 2.69
N LEU A 39 -2.70 -1.07 2.44
CA LEU A 39 -2.14 -2.31 3.00
C LEU A 39 -2.11 -2.27 4.54
N LEU A 40 -1.78 -1.13 5.15
CA LEU A 40 -1.82 -0.97 6.61
C LEU A 40 -3.25 -1.08 7.15
N ASN A 41 -4.23 -0.54 6.43
CA ASN A 41 -5.65 -0.63 6.77
C ASN A 41 -6.25 -2.03 6.57
N GLY A 42 -5.49 -2.98 6.03
CA GLY A 42 -5.97 -4.34 5.77
C GLY A 42 -6.59 -4.51 4.38
N GLU A 43 -6.43 -3.55 3.48
CA GLU A 43 -6.83 -3.69 2.08
C GLU A 43 -5.83 -4.61 1.36
N GLU A 44 -6.32 -5.46 0.47
CA GLU A 44 -5.51 -6.45 -0.25
C GLU A 44 -5.81 -6.44 -1.75
N VAL A 45 -6.44 -5.36 -2.25
CA VAL A 45 -6.94 -5.29 -3.62
C VAL A 45 -6.21 -4.20 -4.39
N ALA A 46 -5.30 -4.59 -5.27
CA ALA A 46 -4.67 -3.66 -6.19
C ALA A 46 -5.52 -3.49 -7.45
N THR A 47 -5.72 -2.26 -7.86
CA THR A 47 -6.62 -1.89 -8.97
C THR A 47 -5.80 -1.33 -10.13
N CYS A 48 -6.14 -1.70 -11.37
CA CYS A 48 -5.55 -1.06 -12.55
C CYS A 48 -6.46 0.08 -13.06
N PRO A 49 -5.98 1.33 -13.18
CA PRO A 49 -6.79 2.48 -13.61
C PRO A 49 -7.29 2.36 -15.06
N SER A 50 -6.62 1.56 -15.90
CA SER A 50 -6.92 1.48 -17.33
C SER A 50 -7.88 0.37 -17.72
N CYS A 51 -7.87 -0.76 -17.01
CA CYS A 51 -8.69 -1.93 -17.37
C CYS A 51 -9.65 -2.37 -16.27
N SER A 52 -9.64 -1.71 -15.10
CA SER A 52 -10.47 -2.04 -13.94
C SER A 52 -10.33 -3.47 -13.43
N LEU A 53 -9.30 -4.21 -13.89
CA LEU A 53 -8.95 -5.50 -13.31
C LEU A 53 -8.50 -5.29 -11.87
N LEU A 54 -8.69 -6.35 -11.08
CA LEU A 54 -8.30 -6.42 -9.68
C LEU A 54 -7.40 -7.62 -9.50
N VAL A 55 -6.27 -7.42 -8.81
CA VAL A 55 -5.43 -8.52 -8.33
C VAL A 55 -5.42 -8.51 -6.80
N LYS A 56 -5.31 -9.70 -6.23
CA LYS A 56 -5.25 -9.85 -4.78
C LYS A 56 -3.79 -9.88 -4.35
N VAL A 57 -3.46 -9.03 -3.40
CA VAL A 57 -2.11 -8.86 -2.87
C VAL A 57 -1.95 -9.76 -1.66
N ILE A 58 -1.01 -10.71 -1.73
CA ILE A 58 -0.68 -11.59 -0.61
C ILE A 58 0.43 -10.92 0.19
N TYR A 59 0.11 -10.48 1.41
CA TYR A 59 1.06 -9.85 2.34
C TYR A 59 0.77 -10.23 3.80
N ASN A 60 1.76 -10.06 4.67
CA ASN A 60 1.56 -10.15 6.12
C ASN A 60 1.42 -8.75 6.70
N GLN A 61 0.28 -8.46 7.32
CA GLN A 61 0.01 -7.15 7.92
C GLN A 61 1.04 -6.79 9.01
N GLU A 62 1.58 -7.77 9.72
CA GLU A 62 2.60 -7.58 10.76
C GLU A 62 3.89 -6.94 10.21
N ASP A 63 4.26 -7.21 8.96
CA ASP A 63 5.47 -6.67 8.34
C ASP A 63 5.32 -5.16 8.08
N PHE A 64 4.12 -4.73 7.69
CA PHE A 64 3.79 -3.34 7.43
C PHE A 64 3.61 -2.52 8.71
N ILE A 65 2.95 -3.10 9.72
CA ILE A 65 2.74 -2.44 11.02
C ILE A 65 4.08 -2.12 11.69
N ARG A 66 5.04 -3.05 11.65
CA ARG A 66 6.37 -2.84 12.26
C ARG A 66 7.13 -1.69 11.60
N ASP A 67 7.01 -1.57 10.29
CA ASP A 67 7.63 -0.49 9.52
C ASP A 67 7.01 0.87 9.87
N ASN A 68 5.67 0.89 10.05
CA ASN A 68 4.94 2.10 10.42
C ASN A 68 5.10 2.50 11.89
N GLU A 69 5.20 1.57 12.84
CA GLU A 69 5.47 1.86 14.26
C GLU A 69 6.83 2.56 14.48
N VAL A 70 7.79 2.34 13.57
CA VAL A 70 9.07 3.07 13.58
C VAL A 70 8.87 4.51 13.10
N LEU A 71 7.99 4.75 12.12
CA LEU A 71 7.66 6.07 11.59
C LEU A 71 6.82 6.89 12.58
N THR A 72 5.76 6.31 13.16
CA THR A 72 4.84 7.03 14.07
C THR A 72 5.47 7.38 15.41
N LYS A 73 6.52 6.67 15.85
CA LYS A 73 7.30 7.05 17.05
C LYS A 73 8.16 8.29 16.88
N ALA A 74 8.36 8.78 15.65
CA ALA A 74 9.14 9.98 15.38
C ALA A 74 8.29 11.27 15.38
N GLU A 75 6.96 11.19 15.36
CA GLU A 75 6.08 12.34 15.12
C GLU A 75 5.00 12.56 16.20
N GLU A 76 5.36 12.71 17.47
CA GLU A 76 4.65 13.61 18.42
C GLU A 76 5.48 13.78 19.72
N PRO A 77 5.53 14.96 20.38
CA PRO A 77 4.84 16.23 20.13
C PRO A 77 5.75 17.48 20.23
N ALA A 78 5.83 18.29 19.18
CA ALA A 78 6.38 19.65 19.25
C ALA A 78 5.32 20.68 18.86
N LYS A 79 4.51 21.11 19.85
CA LYS A 79 4.09 22.51 20.09
C LYS A 79 3.01 22.56 21.18
N LEU A 80 3.43 22.39 22.43
CA LEU A 80 2.75 22.98 23.57
C LEU A 80 3.59 24.16 24.06
N GLN A 81 3.35 25.38 23.56
CA GLN A 81 3.65 26.61 24.29
C GLN A 81 2.64 27.70 23.91
N ALA A 82 1.48 27.66 24.57
CA ALA A 82 0.66 28.85 24.76
C ALA A 82 0.99 29.42 26.15
N THR A 83 1.88 30.39 26.19
CA THR A 83 2.04 31.30 27.32
C THR A 83 2.28 32.70 26.77
N ASN A 84 1.26 33.56 26.89
CA ASN A 84 1.35 34.97 27.30
C ASN A 84 -0.06 35.56 27.38
#